data_AF-A0AAD4MRB5-F1
#
_entry.id   AF-A0AAD4MRB5-F1
#
_cell.length_a   1.000
_cell.length_b   1.000
_cell.length_c   1.000
_cell.angle_alpha   90.00
_cell.angle_beta   90.00
_cell.angle_gamma   90.00
#
_symmetry.space_group_name_H-M   'P 1'
#
loop_
_entity.id
_entity.type
_entity.pdbx_description
1 polymer ?
#
loop_
_entity_poly.entity_id
_entity_poly.type
_entity_poly.pdbx_seq_one_letter_code
_entity_poly.pdbx_strand_id
1 'polypeptide(L)'
;MTQLRSILLLLIFTVILYEVHSLGVCTHQGKTYANGQEWTYRSFIMACEVQPNYWQTKVVACVSLMGDRIPVGSQIRDRHGVWKCYQDEETGSTKLVQNP
;
A
#
# COMPACT_ATOMS: atom_id res chain seq x y z
N MET A 1 -30.08 -24.88 -25.02
CA MET A 1 -29.39 -25.05 -23.71
C MET A 1 -27.87 -25.08 -23.84
N THR A 2 -27.29 -25.77 -24.83
CA THR A 2 -25.83 -25.78 -25.11
C THR A 2 -25.26 -24.42 -25.53
N GLN A 3 -25.97 -23.67 -26.39
CA GLN A 3 -25.53 -22.33 -26.84
C GLN A 3 -25.42 -21.31 -25.71
N LEU A 4 -26.38 -21.31 -24.78
CA LEU A 4 -26.38 -20.40 -23.62
C LEU A 4 -25.20 -20.70 -22.68
N ARG A 5 -24.85 -21.99 -22.52
CA ARG A 5 -23.68 -22.44 -21.77
C ARG A 5 -22.37 -21.98 -22.40
N SER A 6 -22.24 -22.10 -23.73
CA SER A 6 -21.05 -21.65 -24.46
C SER A 6 -20.86 -20.13 -24.42
N ILE A 7 -21.95 -19.36 -24.56
CA ILE A 7 -21.91 -17.90 -24.46
C ILE A 7 -21.54 -17.46 -23.04
N LEU A 8 -22.09 -18.13 -22.01
CA LEU A 8 -21.77 -17.85 -20.61
C LEU A 8 -20.28 -18.13 -20.32
N LEU A 9 -19.72 -19.21 -20.85
CA LEU A 9 -18.29 -19.54 -20.71
C LEU A 9 -17.38 -18.51 -21.40
N LEU A 10 -17.74 -18.01 -22.57
CA LEU A 10 -17.00 -16.97 -23.29
C LEU A 10 -17.01 -15.64 -22.52
N LEU A 11 -18.15 -15.26 -21.95
CA LEU A 11 -18.28 -14.04 -21.14
C LEU A 11 -17.43 -14.12 -19.86
N ILE A 12 -17.43 -15.28 -19.19
CA ILE A 12 -16.58 -15.52 -18.02
C ILE A 12 -15.09 -15.44 -18.40
N PHE A 13 -14.68 -16.02 -19.53
CA PHE A 13 -13.30 -15.96 -20.00
C PHE A 13 -12.86 -14.53 -20.34
N THR A 14 -13.72 -13.72 -20.95
CA THR A 14 -13.43 -12.30 -21.18
C THR A 14 -13.32 -11.52 -19.87
N VAL A 15 -14.16 -11.76 -18.87
CA VAL A 15 -14.06 -11.08 -17.56
C VAL A 15 -12.74 -11.44 -16.85
N ILE A 16 -12.30 -12.70 -16.93
CA ILE A 16 -11.02 -13.15 -16.34
C ILE A 16 -9.81 -12.49 -17.01
N LEU A 17 -9.86 -12.24 -18.32
CA LEU A 17 -8.79 -11.55 -19.05
C LEU A 17 -8.67 -10.05 -18.70
N TYR A 18 -9.76 -9.41 -18.27
CA TYR A 18 -9.76 -7.97 -17.96
C TYR A 18 -9.05 -7.64 -16.63
N GLU A 19 -8.91 -8.60 -15.72
CA GLU A 19 -8.26 -8.40 -14.40
C GLU A 19 -6.72 -8.34 -14.49
N VAL A 20 -6.11 -8.61 -15.66
CA VAL A 20 -4.64 -8.75 -15.81
C VAL A 20 -3.89 -7.41 -15.99
N HIS A 21 -4.58 -6.27 -15.90
CA HIS A 21 -4.01 -4.96 -16.30
C HIS A 21 -3.10 -4.22 -15.30
N SER A 22 -2.40 -4.92 -14.41
CA SER A 22 -1.24 -4.32 -13.73
C SER A 22 -0.18 -5.36 -13.36
N LEU A 23 0.64 -5.75 -14.34
CA LEU A 23 1.80 -6.63 -14.15
C LEU A 23 3.05 -5.89 -13.62
N GLY A 24 2.92 -4.67 -13.13
CA GLY A 24 4.03 -3.98 -12.48
C GLY A 24 4.18 -4.43 -11.03
N VAL A 25 5.42 -4.47 -10.55
CA VAL A 25 5.77 -4.74 -9.15
C VAL A 25 6.71 -3.65 -8.65
N CYS A 26 6.65 -3.34 -7.37
CA CYS A 26 7.66 -2.50 -6.75
C CYS A 26 8.82 -3.35 -6.26
N THR A 27 10.05 -2.88 -6.44
CA THR A 27 11.24 -3.52 -5.86
C THR A 27 11.80 -2.66 -4.73
N HIS A 28 11.90 -3.23 -3.53
CA HIS A 28 12.50 -2.55 -2.38
C HIS A 28 13.39 -3.53 -1.59
N GLN A 29 14.67 -3.17 -1.41
CA GLN A 29 15.67 -3.99 -0.70
C GLN A 29 15.76 -5.42 -1.24
N GLY A 30 15.71 -5.58 -2.58
CA GLY A 30 15.77 -6.88 -3.25
C GLY A 30 14.52 -7.74 -3.16
N LYS A 31 13.43 -7.25 -2.53
CA LYS A 31 12.12 -7.92 -2.51
C LYS A 31 11.15 -7.26 -3.47
N THR A 32 10.26 -8.05 -4.06
CA THR A 32 9.17 -7.59 -4.92
C THR A 32 7.85 -7.52 -4.17
N TYR A 33 7.04 -6.51 -4.49
CA TYR A 33 5.74 -6.25 -3.88
C TYR A 33 4.71 -5.99 -4.98
N ALA A 34 3.53 -6.60 -4.85
CA ALA A 34 2.41 -6.41 -5.77
C ALA A 34 1.78 -5.01 -5.60
N ASN A 35 1.05 -4.54 -6.62
CA ASN A 35 0.31 -3.29 -6.53
C ASN A 35 -0.65 -3.28 -5.33
N GLY A 36 -0.61 -2.23 -4.52
CA GLY A 36 -1.40 -2.09 -3.28
C GLY A 36 -0.89 -2.92 -2.11
N GLN A 37 0.13 -3.76 -2.29
CA GLN A 37 0.70 -4.52 -1.18
C GLN A 37 1.38 -3.58 -0.19
N GLU A 38 1.03 -3.72 1.08
CA GLU A 38 1.67 -3.04 2.20
C GLU A 38 2.68 -3.96 2.91
N TRP A 39 3.76 -3.37 3.42
CA TRP A 39 4.72 -4.07 4.28
C TRP A 39 5.33 -3.13 5.31
N THR A 40 5.71 -3.69 6.46
CA THR A 40 6.43 -2.94 7.48
C THR A 40 7.92 -2.96 7.20
N TYR A 41 8.54 -1.79 7.23
CA TYR A 41 9.99 -1.62 7.19
C TYR A 41 10.39 -0.63 8.29
N ARG A 42 11.10 -1.13 9.32
CA ARG A 42 11.39 -0.39 10.55
C ARG A 42 10.06 0.11 11.19
N SER A 43 9.94 1.40 11.47
CA SER A 43 8.73 2.00 12.05
C SER A 43 7.76 2.56 10.99
N PHE A 44 7.87 2.13 9.74
CA PHE A 44 7.05 2.61 8.64
C PHE A 44 6.29 1.47 7.97
N ILE A 45 5.04 1.73 7.61
CA ILE A 45 4.25 0.90 6.70
C ILE A 45 4.39 1.53 5.32
N MET A 46 5.00 0.77 4.43
CA MET A 46 5.20 1.12 3.03
C MET A 46 4.06 0.53 2.20
N ALA A 47 3.74 1.15 1.07
CA ALA A 47 2.85 0.59 0.05
C ALA A 47 3.50 0.64 -1.32
N CYS A 48 3.20 -0.36 -2.14
CA CYS A 48 3.54 -0.37 -3.55
C CYS A 48 2.41 0.27 -4.36
N GLU A 49 2.74 1.24 -5.20
CA GLU A 49 1.81 1.84 -6.13
C GLU A 49 2.33 1.67 -7.55
N VAL A 50 1.55 0.96 -8.36
CA VAL A 50 1.88 0.65 -9.75
C VAL A 50 0.92 1.38 -10.66
N GLN A 51 1.48 2.17 -11.57
CA GLN A 51 0.77 2.85 -12.65
C GLN A 51 1.27 2.29 -14.00
N PRO A 52 0.56 2.55 -15.12
CA PRO A 52 0.91 1.94 -16.40
C PRO A 52 2.35 2.15 -16.86
N ASN A 53 2.96 3.29 -16.50
CA ASN A 53 4.29 3.68 -16.97
C ASN A 53 5.35 3.81 -15.87
N TYR A 54 4.97 3.65 -14.59
CA TYR A 54 5.90 3.74 -13.48
C TYR A 54 5.36 3.05 -12.24
N TRP A 55 6.26 2.72 -11.31
CA TRP A 55 5.90 2.24 -10.00
C TRP A 55 6.66 3.04 -8.95
N GLN A 56 6.09 3.13 -7.76
CA GLN A 56 6.73 3.78 -6.62
C GLN A 56 6.41 3.06 -5.32
N THR A 57 7.33 3.16 -4.36
CA THR A 57 7.08 2.77 -2.97
C THR A 57 6.91 4.01 -2.14
N LYS A 58 5.82 4.10 -1.38
CA LYS A 58 5.54 5.26 -0.51
C LYS A 58 5.29 4.83 0.92
N VAL A 59 5.60 5.71 1.87
CA VAL A 59 5.18 5.53 3.26
C VAL A 59 3.71 5.90 3.36
N VAL A 60 2.87 4.99 3.88
CA VAL A 60 1.42 5.23 4.07
C VAL A 60 1.02 5.34 5.54
N ALA A 61 1.86 4.84 6.45
CA ALA A 61 1.67 4.99 7.88
C ALA A 61 2.99 4.80 8.64
N CYS A 62 3.01 5.22 9.89
CA CYS A 62 4.03 4.87 10.88
C CYS A 62 3.49 3.78 11.81
N VAL A 63 4.40 3.09 12.49
CA VAL A 63 4.08 2.09 13.54
C VAL A 63 4.56 2.63 14.88
N SER A 64 3.64 2.78 15.85
CA SER A 64 3.99 3.20 17.21
C SER A 64 4.86 2.14 17.91
N LEU A 65 5.48 2.48 19.05
CA LEU A 65 6.17 1.48 19.87
C LEU A 65 5.23 0.37 20.38
N MET A 66 3.93 0.66 20.46
CA MET A 66 2.90 -0.32 20.84
C MET A 66 2.44 -1.19 19.65
N GLY A 67 2.92 -0.92 18.44
CA GLY A 67 2.52 -1.64 17.24
C GLY A 67 1.33 -1.04 16.50
N ASP A 68 0.84 0.13 16.91
CA ASP A 68 -0.34 0.75 16.31
C ASP A 68 0.00 1.41 14.97
N ARG A 69 -0.90 1.26 13.98
CA ARG A 69 -0.84 1.94 12.70
C ARG A 69 -1.27 3.40 12.86
N ILE A 70 -0.39 4.34 12.49
CA ILE A 70 -0.64 5.77 12.48
C ILE A 70 -0.58 6.26 11.03
N PRO A 71 -1.71 6.51 10.35
CA PRO A 71 -1.70 7.04 8.99
C PRO A 71 -0.84 8.30 8.87
N VAL A 72 -0.19 8.48 7.71
CA VAL A 72 0.56 9.72 7.45
C VAL A 72 -0.34 10.95 7.64
N GLY A 73 0.19 11.98 8.30
CA GLY A 73 -0.55 13.20 8.66
C GLY A 73 -1.40 13.06 9.93
N SER A 74 -1.59 11.85 10.46
CA SER A 74 -2.41 11.59 11.64
C SER A 74 -1.58 11.42 12.92
N GLN A 75 -2.29 11.36 14.05
CA GLN A 75 -1.72 11.11 15.37
C GLN A 75 -2.59 10.19 16.21
N ILE A 76 -1.97 9.52 17.18
CA ILE A 76 -2.64 8.73 18.21
C ILE A 76 -2.13 9.13 19.60
N ARG A 77 -2.91 8.86 20.64
CA ARG A 77 -2.48 9.01 22.04
C ARG A 77 -2.47 7.64 22.70
N ASP A 78 -1.36 7.30 23.34
CA ASP A 78 -1.22 6.13 24.19
C ASP A 78 -0.85 6.54 25.63
N ARG A 79 -0.43 5.56 26.44
CA ARG A 79 0.01 5.80 27.83
C ARG A 79 1.37 6.51 27.93
N HIS A 80 2.12 6.60 26.84
CA HIS A 80 3.48 7.15 26.75
C HIS A 80 3.52 8.53 26.09
N GLY A 81 2.41 9.01 25.52
CA GLY A 81 2.30 10.35 24.97
C GLY A 81 1.46 10.41 23.71
N VAL A 82 1.67 11.46 22.91
CA VAL A 82 1.06 11.61 21.59
C VAL A 82 2.08 11.24 20.53
N TRP A 83 1.72 10.30 19.65
CA TRP A 83 2.53 9.89 18.51
C TRP A 83 1.97 10.49 17.23
N LYS A 84 2.80 11.14 16.43
CA LYS A 84 2.41 11.72 15.14
C LYS A 84 3.26 11.14 14.00
N CYS A 85 2.60 10.73 12.92
CA CYS A 85 3.28 10.37 11.68
C CYS A 85 3.34 11.62 10.78
N TYR A 86 4.42 12.38 10.88
CA TYR A 86 4.60 13.63 10.15
C TYR A 86 5.25 13.37 8.79
N GLN A 87 4.69 13.92 7.73
CA GLN A 87 5.34 14.01 6.44
C GLN A 87 5.68 15.47 6.16
N ASP A 88 6.94 15.69 5.82
CA ASP A 88 7.44 16.99 5.41
C ASP A 88 6.93 17.33 4.00
N GLU A 89 6.26 18.46 3.85
CA GLU A 89 5.60 18.83 2.58
C GLU A 89 6.61 19.19 1.48
N GLU A 90 7.77 19.72 1.83
CA GLU A 90 8.79 20.13 0.87
C GLU A 90 9.63 18.95 0.37
N THR A 91 10.06 18.09 1.30
CA THR A 91 10.97 16.97 1.00
C THR A 91 10.26 15.64 0.79
N GLY A 92 8.99 15.53 1.16
CA GLY A 92 8.23 14.26 1.18
C GLY A 92 8.68 13.29 2.28
N SER A 93 9.64 13.67 3.13
CA SER A 93 10.23 12.80 4.15
C SER A 93 9.23 12.51 5.27
N THR A 94 9.04 11.23 5.62
CA THR A 94 8.16 10.83 6.72
C THR A 94 8.95 10.52 7.99
N LYS A 95 8.44 10.99 9.14
CA LYS A 95 9.03 10.83 10.47
C LYS A 95 7.95 10.46 11.48
N LEU A 96 8.27 9.51 12.36
CA LEU A 96 7.50 9.25 13.57
C LEU A 96 8.03 10.14 14.69
N VAL A 97 7.16 10.98 15.25
CA VAL A 97 7.50 11.92 16.33
C VAL A 97 6.65 11.59 17.55
N GLN A 98 7.30 11.46 18.71
CA GLN A 98 6.63 11.37 20.00
C GLN A 98 6.68 12.74 20.67
N ASN A 99 5.51 13.27 21.01
CA ASN A 99 5.40 14.42 21.89
C ASN A 99 5.01 13.90 23.29
N PRO A 100 5.87 14.08 24.31
CA PRO A 100 5.56 13.65 25.68
C PRO A 100 4.32 14.35 26.24
#